data_AF-A0A101ITQ2-F1
#
_entry.id   AF-A0A101ITQ2-F1
#
_cell.length_a   1.000
_cell.length_b   1.000
_cell.length_c   1.000
_cell.angle_alpha   90.00
_cell.angle_beta   90.00
_cell.angle_gamma   90.00
#
_symmetry.space_group_name_H-M   'P 1'
#
loop_
_entity.id
_entity.type
_entity.pdbx_description
1 polymer ?
#
loop_
_entity_poly.entity_id
_entity_poly.type
_entity_poly.pdbx_seq_one_letter_code
_entity_poly.pdbx_strand_id
1 'polypeptide(L)'
;MGRMHSFLLKEGKLHYQGSIIDHHMNRILFAAILIAGLLVPGGAALEAVIGETITLAGSAPGATTIYLYMTGPNLDSAGVPLHNPSLRAADGQFTTAKVSSSGRWEYKWNTAGIGLDAGTYTVYAVDRAVDRRNLRDASYKTIPVTLRTGGITASFATEEQGSLQVTVQPYGSRVEIDGEYAGETPLGISLPVGRHAIDISHEGYSPFGMNVVIYEGYTTSIERTLRPIESPTPLPTTETIPPTPEASGWVVALIGAALWVGVTQRH
;
A
#
# COMPACT_ATOMS: atom_id res chain seq x y z
N MET A 1 -61.42 38.88 83.48
CA MET A 1 -60.54 39.49 82.45
C MET A 1 -59.15 38.90 82.61
N GLY A 2 -58.76 37.99 81.71
CA GLY A 2 -57.63 37.08 81.91
C GLY A 2 -56.36 37.48 81.16
N ARG A 3 -55.26 37.51 81.93
CA ARG A 3 -53.84 37.17 81.62
C ARG A 3 -53.23 37.61 80.27
N MET A 4 -52.20 38.44 80.40
CA MET A 4 -51.11 38.64 79.44
C MET A 4 -50.54 37.31 78.95
N HIS A 5 -50.32 37.18 77.64
CA HIS A 5 -49.20 36.45 77.05
C HIS A 5 -48.76 37.09 75.73
N SER A 6 -47.45 37.37 75.69
CA SER A 6 -46.60 37.75 74.57
C SER A 6 -46.96 37.14 73.21
N PHE A 7 -47.05 37.96 72.16
CA PHE A 7 -46.73 37.56 70.78
C PHE A 7 -45.96 38.66 70.06
N LEU A 8 -44.68 38.39 69.83
CA LEU A 8 -43.73 39.20 69.06
C LEU A 8 -44.15 39.27 67.59
N LEU A 9 -44.23 40.47 67.02
CA LEU A 9 -44.14 40.66 65.57
C LEU A 9 -42.74 40.25 65.15
N LYS A 10 -42.62 39.11 64.45
CA LYS A 10 -41.37 38.69 63.83
C LYS A 10 -41.34 39.18 62.38
N GLU A 11 -40.31 39.97 62.14
CA GLU A 11 -39.83 40.51 60.88
C GLU A 11 -39.95 39.54 59.70
N GLY A 12 -40.43 40.07 58.57
CA GLY A 12 -40.37 39.40 57.27
C GLY A 12 -38.92 39.28 56.81
N LYS A 13 -38.23 38.26 57.29
CA LYS A 13 -36.96 37.78 56.74
C LYS A 13 -37.31 36.88 55.56
N LEU A 14 -36.95 37.30 54.34
CA LEU A 14 -36.96 36.44 53.16
C LEU A 14 -35.98 35.28 53.42
N HIS A 15 -36.47 34.18 54.01
CA HIS A 15 -35.79 32.91 53.91
C HIS A 15 -35.95 32.43 52.47
N TYR A 16 -34.84 32.46 51.73
CA TYR A 16 -34.60 31.52 50.65
C TYR A 16 -34.64 30.13 51.29
N GLN A 17 -35.84 29.55 51.39
CA GLN A 17 -35.99 28.13 51.60
C GLN A 17 -35.27 27.48 50.42
N GLY A 18 -34.07 26.97 50.70
CA GLY A 18 -33.43 25.96 49.86
C GLY A 18 -34.43 24.82 49.78
N SER A 19 -35.27 24.89 48.75
CA SER A 19 -36.19 23.84 48.38
C SER A 19 -35.34 22.60 48.30
N ILE A 20 -35.79 21.59 49.03
CA ILE A 20 -35.30 20.23 49.02
C ILE A 20 -35.29 19.81 47.56
N ILE A 21 -34.15 20.04 46.88
CA ILE A 21 -33.79 19.39 45.63
C ILE A 21 -33.45 17.98 46.08
N ASP A 22 -34.51 17.25 46.42
CA ASP A 22 -34.47 15.84 46.70
C ASP A 22 -33.71 15.20 45.55
N HIS A 23 -32.59 14.56 45.90
CA HIS A 23 -31.69 13.77 45.06
C HIS A 23 -32.40 12.57 44.37
N HIS A 24 -33.72 12.61 44.26
CA HIS A 24 -34.56 11.55 43.73
C HIS A 24 -35.09 11.81 42.32
N MET A 25 -34.88 13.01 41.75
CA MET A 25 -35.38 13.36 40.42
C MET A 25 -34.27 13.55 39.37
N ASN A 26 -33.33 12.61 39.28
CA ASN A 26 -32.51 12.43 38.07
C ASN A 26 -32.15 10.95 37.84
N ARG A 27 -33.14 10.06 38.01
CA ARG A 27 -33.07 8.65 37.61
C ARG A 27 -33.71 8.44 36.23
N ILE A 28 -33.66 9.44 35.35
CA ILE A 28 -33.86 9.19 33.93
C ILE A 28 -32.54 8.59 33.47
N LEU A 29 -32.52 7.27 33.29
CA LEU A 29 -31.43 6.57 32.61
C LEU A 29 -31.13 7.31 31.30
N PHE A 30 -30.07 8.11 31.26
CA PHE A 30 -29.32 8.31 30.02
C PHE A 30 -28.64 6.97 29.76
N ALA A 31 -29.40 6.01 29.25
CA ALA A 31 -28.83 4.83 28.64
C ALA A 31 -28.00 5.36 27.47
N ALA A 32 -26.68 5.47 27.68
CA ALA A 32 -25.75 5.72 26.59
C ALA A 32 -25.98 4.59 25.58
N ILE A 33 -26.62 4.91 24.45
CA ILE A 33 -26.74 3.97 23.35
C ILE A 33 -25.33 3.83 22.80
N LEU A 34 -24.64 2.81 23.29
CA LEU A 34 -23.31 2.46 22.84
C LEU A 34 -23.49 1.86 21.44
N ILE A 35 -23.15 2.61 20.41
CA ILE A 35 -23.04 2.08 19.05
C ILE A 35 -21.57 1.81 18.87
N ALA A 36 -21.19 0.55 18.74
CA ALA A 36 -19.84 0.11 18.43
C ALA A 36 -19.92 -0.56 17.05
N GLY A 37 -19.01 -0.20 16.15
CA GLY A 37 -18.94 -0.69 14.78
C GLY A 37 -17.56 -0.43 14.20
N LEU A 38 -17.05 -1.34 13.41
CA LEU A 38 -15.80 -1.13 12.69
C LEU A 38 -16.09 -0.29 11.43
N LEU A 39 -15.25 0.68 11.12
CA LEU A 39 -15.30 1.34 9.82
C LEU A 39 -14.44 0.51 8.86
N VAL A 40 -15.07 -0.37 8.07
CA VAL A 40 -14.43 -1.14 7.01
C VAL A 40 -14.92 -0.61 5.66
N PRO A 41 -14.05 -0.40 4.67
CA PRO A 41 -14.51 -0.26 3.29
C PRO A 41 -15.14 -1.59 2.83
N GLY A 42 -16.47 -1.65 2.76
CA GLY A 42 -17.22 -2.82 2.27
C GLY A 42 -17.97 -3.58 3.37
N GLY A 43 -19.29 -3.38 3.44
CA GLY A 43 -20.17 -3.98 4.45
C GLY A 43 -20.51 -5.45 4.18
N ALA A 44 -19.94 -6.34 4.97
CA ALA A 44 -20.46 -7.67 5.34
C ALA A 44 -19.61 -8.17 6.52
N ALA A 45 -19.91 -9.35 7.08
CA ALA A 45 -19.25 -9.93 8.25
C ALA A 45 -17.75 -9.57 8.38
N LEU A 46 -17.38 -9.09 9.57
CA LEU A 46 -16.14 -8.38 9.88
C LEU A 46 -14.90 -9.28 9.78
N GLU A 47 -14.40 -9.52 8.57
CA GLU A 47 -13.15 -10.22 8.31
C GLU A 47 -11.99 -9.23 8.17
N ALA A 48 -10.95 -9.40 8.99
CA ALA A 48 -9.72 -8.61 8.94
C ALA A 48 -8.48 -9.50 8.95
N VAL A 49 -7.38 -9.01 8.40
CA VAL A 49 -6.13 -9.78 8.31
C VAL A 49 -5.24 -9.48 9.51
N ILE A 50 -4.70 -10.53 10.13
CA ILE A 50 -3.68 -10.38 11.19
C ILE A 50 -2.45 -9.72 10.59
N GLY A 51 -2.00 -8.63 11.21
CA GLY A 51 -0.91 -7.79 10.72
C GLY A 51 -1.36 -6.40 10.28
N GLU A 52 -2.67 -6.20 10.09
CA GLU A 52 -3.24 -4.89 9.74
C GLU A 52 -3.66 -4.08 10.96
N THR A 53 -3.81 -2.77 10.75
CA THR A 53 -4.42 -1.88 11.73
C THR A 53 -5.92 -1.79 11.47
N ILE A 54 -6.70 -2.18 12.48
CA ILE A 54 -8.16 -2.24 12.44
C ILE A 54 -8.74 -1.03 13.16
N THR A 55 -9.61 -0.25 12.51
CA THR A 55 -10.21 0.97 13.10
C THR A 55 -11.58 0.68 13.72
N LEU A 56 -11.60 0.49 15.04
CA LEU A 56 -12.81 0.35 15.84
C LEU A 56 -13.39 1.72 16.13
N ALA A 57 -14.68 1.92 15.87
CA ALA A 57 -15.32 3.20 16.11
C ALA A 57 -16.69 3.04 16.76
N GLY A 58 -17.22 4.14 17.25
CA GLY A 58 -18.54 4.12 17.83
C GLY A 58 -19.05 5.46 18.31
N SER A 59 -20.16 5.39 19.03
CA SER A 59 -20.84 6.45 19.72
C SER A 59 -21.11 5.99 21.16
N ALA A 60 -20.75 6.80 22.14
CA ALA A 60 -21.00 6.61 23.56
C ALA A 60 -21.34 7.99 24.17
N PRO A 61 -22.48 8.60 23.81
CA PRO A 61 -22.85 9.92 24.30
C PRO A 61 -22.99 9.90 25.83
N GLY A 62 -22.30 10.83 26.50
CA GLY A 62 -22.28 10.92 27.97
C GLY A 62 -21.09 10.20 28.64
N ALA A 63 -20.30 9.42 27.90
CA ALA A 63 -19.02 8.89 28.38
C ALA A 63 -17.86 9.81 27.95
N THR A 64 -16.81 9.90 28.78
CA THR A 64 -15.56 10.59 28.42
C THR A 64 -14.47 9.61 27.95
N THR A 65 -14.59 8.35 28.36
CA THR A 65 -13.66 7.27 28.06
C THR A 65 -14.46 5.98 27.97
N ILE A 66 -14.09 5.13 27.02
CA ILE A 66 -14.56 3.76 26.94
C ILE A 66 -13.40 2.79 27.17
N TYR A 67 -13.72 1.63 27.71
CA TYR A 67 -12.80 0.56 28.02
C TYR A 67 -13.01 -0.57 27.00
N LEU A 68 -11.93 -0.94 26.33
CA LEU A 68 -11.88 -1.91 25.26
C LEU A 68 -11.10 -3.14 25.74
N TYR A 69 -11.70 -4.30 25.58
CA TYR A 69 -11.05 -5.60 25.74
C TYR A 69 -11.66 -6.60 24.77
N MET A 70 -11.05 -7.77 24.64
CA MET A 70 -11.52 -8.80 23.73
C MET A 70 -11.42 -10.19 24.32
N THR A 71 -12.25 -11.09 23.83
CA THR A 71 -12.13 -12.54 24.03
C THR A 71 -12.01 -13.23 22.68
N GLY A 72 -11.31 -14.34 22.61
CA GLY A 72 -11.12 -15.08 21.37
C GLY A 72 -10.35 -16.37 21.59
N PRO A 73 -9.93 -17.03 20.50
CA PRO A 73 -9.08 -18.22 20.56
C PRO A 73 -7.86 -17.98 21.44
N ASN A 74 -7.55 -18.92 22.33
CA ASN A 74 -6.35 -18.90 23.19
C ASN A 74 -6.19 -17.68 24.12
N LEU A 75 -7.23 -16.86 24.29
CA LEU A 75 -7.23 -15.71 25.20
C LEU A 75 -7.99 -16.01 26.50
N ASP A 76 -7.73 -15.22 27.55
CA ASP A 76 -8.47 -15.30 28.79
C ASP A 76 -9.99 -15.09 28.54
N SER A 77 -10.79 -16.03 29.01
CA SER A 77 -12.26 -16.01 28.96
C SER A 77 -12.89 -14.75 29.57
N ALA A 78 -12.22 -14.09 30.53
CA ALA A 78 -12.65 -12.85 31.19
C ALA A 78 -12.37 -11.60 30.36
N GLY A 79 -11.53 -11.71 29.32
CA GLY A 79 -11.12 -10.62 28.46
C GLY A 79 -9.66 -10.20 28.66
N VAL A 80 -9.05 -9.74 27.57
CA VAL A 80 -7.68 -9.19 27.52
C VAL A 80 -7.69 -7.83 26.82
N PRO A 81 -6.79 -6.89 27.14
CA PRO A 81 -6.74 -5.60 26.45
C PRO A 81 -6.24 -5.78 25.00
N LEU A 82 -6.80 -5.00 24.07
CA LEU A 82 -6.51 -5.09 22.63
C LEU A 82 -5.02 -4.87 22.29
N HIS A 83 -4.33 -4.02 23.04
CA HIS A 83 -2.93 -3.68 22.78
C HIS A 83 -1.95 -4.70 23.37
N ASN A 84 -2.39 -5.53 24.33
CA ASN A 84 -1.54 -6.52 24.98
C ASN A 84 -2.35 -7.75 25.41
N PRO A 85 -2.55 -8.72 24.51
CA PRO A 85 -3.34 -9.91 24.76
C PRO A 85 -2.76 -10.85 25.84
N SER A 86 -1.51 -10.63 26.25
CA SER A 86 -0.85 -11.41 27.32
C SER A 86 -1.30 -10.98 28.73
N LEU A 87 -1.98 -9.84 28.85
CA LEU A 87 -2.52 -9.34 30.12
C LEU A 87 -3.99 -9.70 30.26
N ARG A 88 -4.46 -9.76 31.51
CA ARG A 88 -5.89 -9.85 31.79
C ARG A 88 -6.50 -8.45 31.85
N ALA A 89 -7.70 -8.28 31.29
CA ALA A 89 -8.44 -7.03 31.37
C ALA A 89 -9.06 -6.84 32.77
N ALA A 90 -8.23 -6.57 33.78
CA ALA A 90 -8.61 -6.39 35.17
C ALA A 90 -7.74 -5.31 35.84
N ASP A 91 -8.17 -4.80 36.99
CA ASP A 91 -7.37 -3.90 37.84
C ASP A 91 -6.77 -2.68 37.10
N GLY A 92 -7.55 -2.10 36.18
CA GLY A 92 -7.15 -0.94 35.39
C GLY A 92 -6.34 -1.25 34.13
N GLN A 93 -6.03 -2.52 33.87
CA GLN A 93 -5.33 -2.96 32.65
C GLN A 93 -6.30 -3.13 31.48
N PHE A 94 -6.83 -2.01 30.99
CA PHE A 94 -7.73 -1.97 29.85
C PHE A 94 -7.12 -1.15 28.71
N THR A 95 -7.44 -1.51 27.46
CA THR A 95 -7.30 -0.54 26.37
C THR A 95 -8.35 0.55 26.58
N THR A 96 -7.98 1.83 26.50
CA THR A 96 -8.93 2.93 26.62
C THR A 96 -9.02 3.73 25.34
N ALA A 97 -10.23 4.14 24.95
CA ALA A 97 -10.43 5.11 23.88
C ALA A 97 -11.16 6.34 24.40
N LYS A 98 -10.65 7.53 24.05
CA LYS A 98 -11.24 8.80 24.46
C LYS A 98 -12.49 9.08 23.61
N VAL A 99 -13.56 9.48 24.27
CA VAL A 99 -14.79 9.91 23.59
C VAL A 99 -14.69 11.42 23.33
N SER A 100 -14.96 11.84 22.10
CA SER A 100 -15.00 13.24 21.70
C SER A 100 -16.20 13.97 22.33
N SER A 101 -16.20 15.32 22.24
CA SER A 101 -17.36 16.14 22.63
C SER A 101 -18.63 15.83 21.82
N SER A 102 -18.50 15.25 20.63
CA SER A 102 -19.62 14.78 19.81
C SER A 102 -20.15 13.40 20.25
N GLY A 103 -19.60 12.82 21.31
CA GLY A 103 -19.98 11.49 21.81
C GLY A 103 -19.42 10.35 20.97
N ARG A 104 -18.49 10.60 20.04
CA ARG A 104 -17.91 9.59 19.14
C ARG A 104 -16.55 9.13 19.66
N TRP A 105 -16.20 7.88 19.41
CA TRP A 105 -14.89 7.35 19.76
C TRP A 105 -14.32 6.55 18.58
N GLU A 106 -13.00 6.51 18.52
CA GLU A 106 -12.24 5.74 17.55
C GLU A 106 -11.01 5.15 18.25
N TYR A 107 -10.65 3.92 17.88
CA TYR A 107 -9.45 3.24 18.32
C TYR A 107 -8.82 2.47 17.17
N LYS A 108 -7.56 2.76 16.89
CA LYS A 108 -6.74 2.06 15.90
C LYS A 108 -6.04 0.88 16.57
N TRP A 109 -6.52 -0.31 16.30
CA TRP A 109 -6.01 -1.56 16.86
C TRP A 109 -4.97 -2.18 15.92
N ASN A 110 -3.70 -2.11 16.32
CA ASN A 110 -2.64 -2.79 15.60
C ASN A 110 -2.60 -4.28 16.00
N THR A 111 -2.89 -5.17 15.05
CA THR A 111 -2.89 -6.63 15.28
C THR A 111 -1.52 -7.28 15.01
N ALA A 112 -0.55 -6.52 14.50
CA ALA A 112 0.77 -7.03 14.17
C ALA A 112 1.61 -7.30 15.43
N GLY A 113 2.20 -8.49 15.50
CA GLY A 113 3.23 -8.81 16.50
C GLY A 113 2.75 -8.95 17.95
N ILE A 114 1.42 -8.97 18.20
CA ILE A 114 0.84 -9.08 19.54
C ILE A 114 0.36 -10.49 19.90
N GLY A 115 0.72 -11.50 19.10
CA GLY A 115 0.45 -12.91 19.40
C GLY A 115 -1.02 -13.32 19.28
N LEU A 116 -1.71 -12.85 18.24
CA LEU A 116 -3.09 -13.26 17.95
C LEU A 116 -3.12 -14.41 16.95
N ASP A 117 -4.03 -15.35 17.18
CA ASP A 117 -4.30 -16.47 16.28
C ASP A 117 -5.44 -16.14 15.31
N ALA A 118 -5.51 -16.86 14.19
CA ALA A 118 -6.67 -16.79 13.32
C ALA A 118 -7.92 -17.33 14.04
N GLY A 119 -9.04 -16.65 13.87
CA GLY A 119 -10.33 -17.03 14.42
C GLY A 119 -11.21 -15.83 14.75
N THR A 120 -12.36 -16.09 15.37
CA THR A 120 -13.34 -15.06 15.70
C THR A 120 -13.11 -14.53 17.11
N TYR A 121 -12.85 -13.24 17.20
CA TYR A 121 -12.73 -12.46 18.43
C TYR A 121 -14.04 -11.71 18.68
N THR A 122 -14.34 -11.47 19.94
CA THR A 122 -15.40 -10.56 20.37
C THR A 122 -14.77 -9.41 21.11
N VAL A 123 -14.81 -8.22 20.52
CA VAL A 123 -14.35 -6.98 21.15
C VAL A 123 -15.51 -6.40 21.96
N TYR A 124 -15.25 -6.05 23.21
CA TYR A 124 -16.18 -5.41 24.12
C TYR A 124 -15.80 -3.93 24.24
N ALA A 125 -16.76 -3.05 23.97
CA ALA A 125 -16.68 -1.64 24.32
C ALA A 125 -17.59 -1.38 25.51
N VAL A 126 -16.99 -0.98 26.64
CA VAL A 126 -17.67 -0.84 27.94
C VAL A 126 -17.50 0.59 28.47
N ASP A 127 -18.53 1.14 29.09
CA ASP A 127 -18.52 2.49 29.67
C ASP A 127 -17.74 2.60 30.99
N ARG A 128 -17.31 1.46 31.55
CA ARG A 128 -16.66 1.33 32.87
C ARG A 128 -15.51 0.32 32.79
N ALA A 129 -14.56 0.46 33.72
CA ALA A 129 -13.38 -0.40 33.85
C ALA A 129 -13.72 -1.77 34.49
N VAL A 130 -14.60 -2.54 33.84
CA VAL A 130 -15.02 -3.87 34.31
C VAL A 130 -14.79 -4.93 33.22
N ASP A 131 -14.43 -6.14 33.66
CA ASP A 131 -14.17 -7.29 32.79
C ASP A 131 -15.48 -7.99 32.36
N ARG A 132 -15.36 -8.99 31.48
CA ARG A 132 -16.53 -9.71 30.93
C ARG A 132 -17.40 -10.36 32.01
N ARG A 133 -16.83 -10.73 33.16
CA ARG A 133 -17.56 -11.42 34.24
C ARG A 133 -18.41 -10.45 35.06
N ASN A 134 -18.14 -9.15 34.98
CA ASN A 134 -18.72 -8.11 35.83
C ASN A 134 -19.54 -7.06 35.04
N LEU A 135 -20.14 -7.45 33.91
CA LEU A 135 -20.88 -6.56 33.01
C LEU A 135 -22.29 -6.14 33.49
N ARG A 136 -22.77 -6.64 34.63
CA ARG A 136 -24.18 -6.51 35.05
C ARG A 136 -24.67 -5.07 35.18
N ASP A 137 -23.78 -4.17 35.62
CA ASP A 137 -24.09 -2.76 35.87
C ASP A 137 -23.39 -1.81 34.88
N ALA A 138 -22.84 -2.36 33.80
CA ALA A 138 -22.12 -1.60 32.78
C ALA A 138 -22.90 -1.55 31.48
N SER A 139 -22.86 -0.41 30.80
CA SER A 139 -23.32 -0.32 29.42
C SER A 139 -22.22 -0.83 28.51
N TYR A 140 -22.51 -1.85 27.70
CA TYR A 140 -21.54 -2.42 26.79
C TYR A 140 -22.14 -2.76 25.43
N LYS A 141 -21.27 -2.81 24.42
CA LYS A 141 -21.58 -3.40 23.12
C LYS A 141 -20.43 -4.25 22.63
N THR A 142 -20.77 -5.30 21.91
CA THR A 142 -19.80 -6.23 21.32
C THR A 142 -19.66 -6.02 19.83
N ILE A 143 -18.43 -6.14 19.33
CA ILE A 143 -18.09 -6.18 17.91
C ILE A 143 -17.44 -7.55 17.65
N PRO A 144 -18.07 -8.45 16.88
CA PRO A 144 -17.38 -9.66 16.42
C PRO A 144 -16.34 -9.26 15.36
N VAL A 145 -15.12 -9.77 15.46
CA VAL A 145 -14.04 -9.55 14.50
C VAL A 145 -13.42 -10.90 14.16
N THR A 146 -13.57 -11.36 12.92
CA THR A 146 -12.91 -12.57 12.43
C THR A 146 -11.54 -12.18 11.90
N LEU A 147 -10.49 -12.62 12.60
CA LEU A 147 -9.12 -12.46 12.14
C LEU A 147 -8.72 -13.68 11.31
N ARG A 148 -8.19 -13.45 10.12
CA ARG A 148 -7.57 -14.49 9.30
C ARG A 148 -6.07 -14.26 9.24
N THR A 149 -5.29 -15.33 9.24
CA THR A 149 -3.88 -15.23 8.90
C THR A 149 -3.79 -14.69 7.48
N GLY A 150 -3.09 -13.58 7.29
CA GLY A 150 -2.81 -13.09 5.95
C GLY A 150 -2.02 -14.16 5.20
N GLY A 151 -2.60 -14.70 4.14
CA GLY A 151 -1.76 -15.03 2.99
C GLY A 151 -1.07 -13.74 2.58
N ILE A 152 0.18 -13.81 2.12
CA ILE A 152 0.90 -12.68 1.57
C ILE A 152 0.13 -12.19 0.33
N THR A 153 -0.84 -11.30 0.51
CA THR A 153 -1.51 -10.59 -0.57
C THR A 153 -0.87 -9.22 -0.62
N ALA A 154 0.01 -9.02 -1.60
CA ALA A 154 0.47 -7.70 -1.98
C ALA A 154 -0.77 -6.87 -2.37
N SER A 155 -1.09 -5.84 -1.59
CA SER A 155 -2.03 -4.80 -2.00
C SER A 155 -1.34 -3.93 -3.03
N PHE A 156 -1.78 -4.01 -4.28
CA PHE A 156 -1.48 -2.98 -5.27
C PHE A 156 -2.21 -1.72 -4.82
N ALA A 157 -1.45 -0.66 -4.51
CA ALA A 157 -2.02 0.67 -4.36
C ALA A 157 -2.76 0.99 -5.67
N THR A 158 -3.89 1.67 -5.59
CA THR A 158 -4.46 2.37 -6.74
C THR A 158 -3.48 3.48 -7.10
N GLU A 159 -2.44 3.13 -7.85
CA GLU A 159 -1.49 4.09 -8.38
C GLU A 159 -2.28 4.96 -9.34
N GLU A 160 -2.34 6.26 -9.04
CA GLU A 160 -2.75 7.28 -9.98
C GLU A 160 -2.06 6.96 -11.31
N GLN A 161 -2.82 6.79 -12.40
CA GLN A 161 -2.25 6.37 -13.69
C GLN A 161 -2.20 7.55 -14.64
N GLY A 162 -1.13 7.60 -15.44
CA GLY A 162 -1.05 8.38 -16.67
C GLY A 162 -0.78 7.48 -17.86
N SER A 163 -0.92 8.00 -19.07
CA SER A 163 -0.60 7.25 -20.29
C SER A 163 0.76 7.65 -20.84
N LEU A 164 1.51 6.67 -21.36
CA LEU A 164 2.73 6.88 -22.13
C LEU A 164 2.51 6.37 -23.56
N GLN A 165 2.85 7.20 -24.55
CA GLN A 165 2.87 6.85 -25.96
C GLN A 165 4.31 6.95 -26.48
N VAL A 166 4.85 5.84 -26.97
CA VAL A 166 6.23 5.72 -27.43
C VAL A 166 6.25 5.39 -28.91
N THR A 167 6.69 6.34 -29.72
CA THR A 167 6.84 6.19 -31.17
C THR A 167 8.32 6.36 -31.53
N VAL A 168 8.95 5.29 -32.01
CA VAL A 168 10.36 5.30 -32.42
C VAL A 168 10.53 4.73 -33.81
N GLN A 169 11.44 5.33 -34.58
CA GLN A 169 11.91 4.82 -35.86
C GLN A 169 13.31 4.19 -35.72
N PRO A 170 13.53 2.96 -36.23
CA PRO A 170 12.56 2.10 -36.92
C PRO A 170 11.44 1.58 -36.00
N TYR A 171 10.25 1.35 -36.58
CA TYR A 171 9.17 0.65 -35.87
C TYR A 171 9.56 -0.79 -35.56
N GLY A 172 8.96 -1.39 -34.54
CA GLY A 172 9.40 -2.67 -34.00
C GLY A 172 10.59 -2.55 -33.05
N SER A 173 10.94 -1.34 -32.59
CA SER A 173 11.98 -1.16 -31.58
C SER A 173 11.48 -1.68 -30.23
N ARG A 174 12.28 -2.51 -29.57
CA ARG A 174 12.00 -3.06 -28.24
C ARG A 174 12.04 -1.96 -27.19
N VAL A 175 11.01 -1.89 -26.35
CA VAL A 175 10.86 -0.93 -25.25
C VAL A 175 10.87 -1.66 -23.91
N GLU A 176 11.71 -1.22 -22.99
CA GLU A 176 11.78 -1.65 -21.61
C GLU A 176 11.50 -0.46 -20.69
N ILE A 177 10.69 -0.67 -19.65
CA ILE A 177 10.26 0.35 -18.70
C ILE A 177 10.61 -0.16 -17.30
N ASP A 178 11.40 0.62 -16.56
CA ASP A 178 11.95 0.27 -15.24
C ASP A 178 12.66 -1.11 -15.22
N GLY A 179 13.23 -1.49 -16.35
CA GLY A 179 13.94 -2.77 -16.54
C GLY A 179 13.04 -3.96 -16.92
N GLU A 180 11.73 -3.75 -17.14
CA GLU A 180 10.80 -4.78 -17.60
C GLU A 180 10.39 -4.56 -19.07
N TYR A 181 10.31 -5.64 -19.85
CA TYR A 181 9.89 -5.57 -21.26
C TYR A 181 8.42 -5.15 -21.40
N ALA A 182 8.20 -4.00 -22.03
CA ALA A 182 6.87 -3.39 -22.17
C ALA A 182 6.25 -3.60 -23.57
N GLY A 183 7.04 -4.01 -24.57
CA GLY A 183 6.59 -4.29 -25.93
C GLY A 183 7.49 -3.69 -27.00
N GLU A 184 6.91 -3.40 -28.16
CA GLU A 184 7.61 -2.83 -29.32
C GLU A 184 6.93 -1.55 -29.83
N THR A 185 7.68 -0.63 -30.44
CA THR A 185 7.13 0.63 -30.96
C THR A 185 6.33 0.46 -32.26
N PRO A 186 5.26 1.24 -32.48
CA PRO A 186 4.64 2.20 -31.56
C PRO A 186 3.91 1.51 -30.39
N LEU A 187 4.15 2.00 -29.17
CA LEU A 187 3.60 1.42 -27.94
C LEU A 187 2.80 2.46 -27.16
N GLY A 188 1.55 2.15 -26.84
CA GLY A 188 0.73 2.91 -25.90
C GLY A 188 0.47 2.09 -24.64
N ILE A 189 0.85 2.61 -23.47
CA ILE A 189 0.73 1.92 -22.19
C ILE A 189 0.26 2.87 -21.09
N SER A 190 -0.40 2.33 -20.07
CA SER A 190 -0.77 3.06 -18.85
C SER A 190 0.29 2.77 -17.78
N LEU A 191 0.82 3.81 -17.16
CA LEU A 191 1.87 3.70 -16.14
C LEU A 191 1.45 4.44 -14.86
N PRO A 192 2.00 4.02 -13.71
CA PRO A 192 1.88 4.78 -12.47
C PRO A 192 2.36 6.23 -12.64
N VAL A 193 1.82 7.14 -11.84
CA VAL A 193 2.31 8.51 -11.76
C VAL A 193 3.67 8.51 -11.05
N GLY A 194 4.63 9.20 -11.66
CA GLY A 194 5.99 9.22 -11.16
C GLY A 194 7.03 9.13 -12.26
N ARG A 195 8.28 8.90 -11.86
CA ARG A 195 9.42 8.86 -12.78
C ARG A 195 9.68 7.42 -13.19
N HIS A 196 9.65 7.18 -14.49
CA HIS A 196 9.94 5.89 -15.11
C HIS A 196 11.22 5.98 -15.95
N ALA A 197 12.07 4.96 -15.88
CA ALA A 197 13.20 4.78 -16.77
C ALA A 197 12.75 4.02 -18.02
N ILE A 198 13.04 4.56 -19.20
CA ILE A 198 12.64 4.00 -20.49
C ILE A 198 13.90 3.68 -21.26
N ASP A 199 14.09 2.42 -21.64
CA ASP A 199 15.19 1.93 -22.46
C ASP A 199 14.64 1.37 -23.77
N ILE A 200 15.22 1.80 -24.89
CA ILE A 200 14.76 1.45 -26.23
C ILE A 200 15.94 0.88 -27.03
N SER A 201 15.72 -0.26 -27.68
CA SER A 201 16.73 -0.96 -28.47
C SER A 201 16.16 -1.50 -29.78
N HIS A 202 17.00 -1.57 -30.81
CA HIS A 202 16.68 -2.19 -32.09
C HIS A 202 17.96 -2.77 -32.70
N GLU A 203 17.86 -3.92 -33.38
CA GLU A 203 19.00 -4.57 -34.02
C GLU A 203 19.63 -3.64 -35.07
N GLY A 204 20.96 -3.48 -35.03
CA GLY A 204 21.69 -2.59 -35.93
C GLY A 204 21.62 -1.09 -35.57
N TYR A 205 21.02 -0.73 -34.44
CA TYR A 205 20.93 0.65 -33.95
C TYR A 205 21.53 0.81 -32.54
N SER A 206 22.00 2.02 -32.23
CA SER A 206 22.48 2.37 -30.90
C SER A 206 21.30 2.44 -29.93
N PRO A 207 21.35 1.74 -28.78
CA PRO A 207 20.30 1.80 -27.78
C PRO A 207 20.22 3.20 -27.15
N PHE A 208 19.06 3.52 -26.60
CA PHE A 208 18.78 4.82 -26.04
C PHE A 208 17.92 4.71 -24.78
N GLY A 209 18.38 5.32 -23.68
CA GLY A 209 17.70 5.36 -22.39
C GLY A 209 17.37 6.77 -21.95
N MET A 210 16.20 6.98 -21.33
CA MET A 210 15.80 8.25 -20.73
C MET A 210 14.94 8.05 -19.48
N ASN A 211 14.79 9.10 -18.67
CA ASN A 211 13.79 9.13 -17.61
C ASN A 211 12.63 10.04 -18.01
N VAL A 212 11.42 9.61 -17.73
CA VAL A 212 10.18 10.34 -18.06
C VAL A 212 9.32 10.43 -16.81
N VAL A 213 8.66 11.57 -16.61
CA VAL A 213 7.68 11.74 -15.54
C VAL A 213 6.28 11.59 -16.12
N ILE A 214 5.50 10.69 -15.54
CA ILE A 214 4.10 10.43 -15.86
C ILE A 214 3.24 11.20 -14.87
N TYR A 215 2.23 11.92 -15.39
CA TYR A 215 1.29 12.72 -14.61
C TYR A 215 -0.10 12.12 -14.69
N GLU A 216 -0.87 12.25 -13.60
CA GLU A 216 -2.19 11.64 -13.47
C GLU A 216 -3.13 12.14 -14.57
N GLY A 217 -3.77 11.22 -15.29
CA GLY A 217 -4.76 11.56 -16.31
C GLY A 217 -4.20 12.26 -17.56
N TYR A 218 -2.89 12.47 -17.65
CA TYR A 218 -2.23 13.00 -18.84
C TYR A 218 -1.61 11.90 -19.69
N THR A 219 -1.50 12.18 -21.00
CA THR A 219 -0.73 11.35 -21.93
C THR A 219 0.61 12.02 -22.22
N THR A 220 1.69 11.37 -21.81
CA THR A 220 3.06 11.74 -22.17
C THR A 220 3.44 11.07 -23.48
N SER A 221 3.97 11.82 -24.46
CA SER A 221 4.38 11.28 -25.76
C SER A 221 5.88 11.38 -25.99
N ILE A 222 6.50 10.32 -26.47
CA ILE A 222 7.90 10.25 -26.87
C ILE A 222 7.96 9.95 -28.36
N GLU A 223 8.63 10.83 -29.12
CA GLU A 223 8.90 10.63 -30.55
C GLU A 223 10.41 10.73 -30.81
N ARG A 224 11.01 9.67 -31.35
CA ARG A 224 12.47 9.60 -31.62
C ARG A 224 12.84 8.77 -32.84
N THR A 225 14.05 9.00 -33.36
CA THR A 225 14.69 8.18 -34.39
C THR A 225 16.02 7.68 -33.86
N LEU A 226 16.24 6.36 -33.86
CA LEU A 226 17.49 5.75 -33.42
C LEU A 226 18.59 5.95 -34.48
N ARG A 227 19.84 5.93 -34.02
CA ARG A 227 21.02 6.03 -34.90
C ARG A 227 21.55 4.63 -35.22
N PRO A 228 21.79 4.27 -36.49
CA PRO A 228 22.46 3.02 -36.83
C PRO A 228 23.83 2.92 -36.15
N ILE A 229 24.20 1.73 -35.66
CA ILE A 229 25.59 1.47 -35.27
C ILE A 229 26.41 1.28 -36.54
N GLU A 230 27.51 2.02 -36.68
CA GLU A 230 28.44 1.80 -37.78
C GLU A 230 29.01 0.37 -37.64
N SER A 231 28.70 -0.49 -38.61
CA SER A 231 29.40 -1.78 -38.69
C SER A 231 30.87 -1.50 -38.94
N PRO A 232 31.81 -2.16 -38.24
CA PRO A 232 33.21 -2.04 -38.58
C PRO A 232 33.37 -2.42 -40.05
N THR A 233 33.98 -1.53 -40.84
CA THR A 233 34.37 -1.87 -42.22
C THR A 233 35.12 -3.19 -42.14
N PRO A 234 34.72 -4.23 -42.90
CA PRO A 234 35.48 -5.48 -42.89
C PRO A 234 36.93 -5.11 -43.18
N LEU A 235 37.84 -5.54 -42.30
CA LEU A 235 39.28 -5.44 -42.56
C LEU A 235 39.49 -5.95 -44.00
N PRO A 236 40.29 -5.26 -44.83
CA PRO A 236 40.53 -5.73 -46.18
C PRO A 236 40.93 -7.19 -46.08
N THR A 237 40.12 -8.07 -46.69
CA THR A 237 40.42 -9.49 -46.78
C THR A 237 41.84 -9.54 -47.31
N THR A 238 42.78 -10.02 -46.49
CA THR A 238 44.10 -10.33 -46.98
C THR A 238 43.86 -11.38 -48.06
N GLU A 239 43.93 -10.96 -49.33
CA GLU A 239 43.94 -11.90 -50.44
C GLU A 239 45.00 -12.92 -50.10
N THR A 240 44.57 -14.17 -49.92
CA THR A 240 45.49 -15.29 -49.82
C THR A 240 46.22 -15.29 -51.16
N ILE A 241 47.48 -14.85 -51.15
CA ILE A 241 48.37 -14.94 -52.31
C ILE A 241 48.25 -16.39 -52.81
N PRO A 242 47.80 -16.63 -54.06
CA PRO A 242 47.70 -17.99 -54.56
C PRO A 242 49.08 -18.64 -54.45
N PRO A 243 49.20 -19.89 -53.96
CA PRO A 243 50.49 -20.55 -53.90
C PRO A 243 51.08 -20.56 -55.31
N THR A 244 52.30 -20.02 -55.42
CA THR A 244 53.07 -19.98 -56.66
C THR A 244 53.15 -21.40 -57.22
N PRO A 245 52.83 -21.65 -58.51
CA PRO A 245 52.97 -22.98 -59.07
C PRO A 245 54.44 -23.39 -59.01
N GLU A 246 54.73 -24.45 -58.28
CA GLU A 246 56.06 -25.00 -58.11
C GLU A 246 56.59 -25.47 -59.46
N ALA A 247 57.59 -24.75 -59.97
CA ALA A 247 58.31 -25.11 -61.17
C ALA A 247 59.15 -26.37 -60.90
N SER A 248 58.77 -27.50 -61.49
CA SER A 248 59.59 -28.69 -61.73
C SER A 248 58.81 -29.57 -62.72
N GLY A 249 59.22 -29.93 -63.93
CA GLY A 249 60.39 -29.72 -64.76
C GLY A 249 60.18 -30.59 -66.02
N TRP A 250 60.80 -30.20 -67.13
CA TRP A 250 61.05 -30.98 -68.37
C TRP A 250 59.85 -31.37 -69.26
N VAL A 251 59.53 -30.51 -70.25
CA VAL A 251 59.28 -30.98 -71.62
C VAL A 251 59.92 -29.98 -72.59
N VAL A 252 61.09 -30.31 -73.15
CA VAL A 252 61.49 -29.78 -74.47
C VAL A 252 61.59 -30.96 -75.41
N ALA A 253 60.60 -31.03 -76.29
CA ALA A 253 60.56 -31.92 -77.43
C ALA A 253 61.65 -31.53 -78.45
N LEU A 254 62.37 -32.52 -78.94
CA LEU A 254 63.08 -32.44 -80.21
C LEU A 254 62.04 -32.44 -81.34
N ILE A 255 62.17 -31.48 -82.27
CA ILE A 255 62.13 -31.60 -83.75
C ILE A 255 61.70 -30.25 -84.36
N GLY A 256 62.50 -29.76 -85.33
CA GLY A 256 61.93 -29.11 -86.51
C GLY A 256 62.28 -27.65 -86.77
N ALA A 257 63.42 -27.44 -87.42
CA ALA A 257 63.76 -26.40 -88.41
C ALA A 257 62.75 -25.28 -88.74
N ALA A 258 63.23 -24.03 -88.72
CA ALA A 258 63.49 -23.26 -89.96
C ALA A 258 64.16 -21.91 -89.62
N LEU A 259 65.31 -21.69 -90.25
CA LEU A 259 66.06 -20.45 -90.32
C LEU A 259 65.34 -19.43 -91.23
N TRP A 260 65.81 -18.17 -91.12
CA TRP A 260 65.64 -16.97 -91.97
C TRP A 260 64.68 -15.91 -91.40
N VAL A 261 64.98 -14.60 -91.40
CA VAL A 261 66.19 -13.82 -91.70
C VAL A 261 66.00 -12.41 -91.13
N GLY A 262 67.11 -11.76 -90.78
CA GLY A 262 67.34 -10.32 -90.97
C GLY A 262 66.50 -9.33 -90.14
N VAL A 263 66.97 -8.15 -89.76
CA VAL A 263 68.22 -7.42 -89.97
C VAL A 263 68.16 -6.29 -88.93
N THR A 264 69.28 -6.00 -88.28
CA THR A 264 69.61 -4.76 -87.57
C THR A 264 69.28 -3.52 -88.42
N GLN A 265 68.81 -2.39 -87.93
CA GLN A 265 69.60 -1.49 -87.08
C GLN A 265 68.82 -0.18 -86.83
N ARG A 266 69.36 0.58 -85.89
CA ARG A 266 69.12 1.97 -85.49
C ARG A 266 68.86 3.00 -86.61
N HIS A 267 68.22 4.06 -86.11
CA HIS A 267 68.04 5.45 -86.55
C HIS A 267 66.85 5.73 -87.45
#